data_AF-A0A529MG36-F1
#
_entry.id   AF-A0A529MG36-F1
#
_cell.length_a   1.000
_cell.length_b   1.000
_cell.length_c   1.000
_cell.angle_alpha   90.00
_cell.angle_beta   90.00
_cell.angle_gamma   90.00
#
_symmetry.space_group_name_H-M   'P 1'
#
loop_
_entity.id
_entity.type
_entity.pdbx_description
1 polymer ?
#
loop_
_entity_poly.entity_id
_entity_poly.type
_entity_poly.pdbx_seq_one_letter_code
_entity_poly.pdbx_strand_id
1 'polypeptide(L)'
;NAAPLFASRGIRGWTYQSVVTMFQHVRRAAGIEPPIGEPRPPRLHDLRHTAAVHRVVAWYQSGQDVQRLLPQLATFLGHIDIRSTQRYLQMTPELLEAASQMEGSHEE
;
A
#
# COMPACT_ATOMS: atom_id res chain seq x y z
N ASN A 1 32.75 -0.09 -3.57
CA ASN A 1 31.81 -0.66 -2.59
C ASN A 1 30.92 0.48 -2.10
N ALA A 2 29.64 0.52 -2.49
CA ALA A 2 28.75 1.62 -2.09
C ALA A 2 28.34 1.45 -0.62
N ALA A 3 28.42 2.53 0.17
CA ALA A 3 27.91 2.51 1.54
C ALA A 3 26.38 2.30 1.53
N PRO A 4 25.82 1.56 2.51
CA PRO A 4 24.38 1.36 2.57
C PRO A 4 23.66 2.68 2.86
N LEU A 5 22.56 2.95 2.14
CA LEU A 5 21.73 4.14 2.34
C LEU A 5 21.19 4.24 3.79
N PHE A 6 20.80 3.09 4.35
CA PHE A 6 20.39 2.97 5.75
C PHE A 6 21.44 2.18 6.54
N ALA A 7 22.26 2.91 7.31
CA ALA A 7 23.31 2.34 8.14
C ALA A 7 22.97 2.47 9.63
N SER A 8 23.37 1.47 10.41
CA SER A 8 23.47 1.59 11.86
C SER A 8 24.64 2.50 12.23
N ARG A 9 24.74 2.91 13.50
CA ARG A 9 25.84 3.74 14.01
C ARG A 9 27.25 3.18 13.72
N GLY A 10 27.36 1.89 13.38
CA GLY A 10 28.61 1.21 13.02
C GLY A 10 28.81 0.94 11.52
N ILE A 11 28.20 1.72 10.61
CA ILE A 11 28.35 1.60 9.13
C ILE A 11 27.75 0.30 8.54
N ARG A 12 27.30 -0.64 9.39
CA ARG A 12 26.59 -1.84 8.94
C ARG A 12 25.18 -1.50 8.51
N GLY A 13 24.78 -1.97 7.32
CA GLY A 13 23.42 -1.83 6.81
C GLY A 13 22.39 -2.46 7.74
N TRP A 14 21.19 -1.88 7.78
CA TRP A 14 20.09 -2.45 8.56
C TRP A 14 19.58 -3.74 7.92
N THR A 15 19.33 -4.75 8.73
CA THR A 15 18.61 -5.95 8.28
C THR A 15 17.11 -5.68 8.25
N TYR A 16 16.36 -6.41 7.42
CA TYR A 16 14.90 -6.30 7.38
C TYR A 16 14.28 -6.53 8.77
N GLN A 17 14.79 -7.51 9.53
CA GLN A 17 14.31 -7.79 10.89
C GLN A 17 14.51 -6.59 11.82
N SER A 18 15.67 -5.92 11.74
CA SER A 18 15.95 -4.73 12.54
C SER A 18 14.99 -3.58 12.22
N VAL A 19 14.65 -3.39 10.93
CA VAL A 19 13.66 -2.39 10.51
C VAL A 19 12.27 -2.73 11.05
N VAL A 20 11.85 -3.99 11.00
CA VAL A 20 10.56 -4.45 11.54
C VAL A 20 10.49 -4.21 13.05
N THR A 21 11.53 -4.57 13.81
CA THR A 21 11.58 -4.33 15.25
C THR A 21 11.53 -2.84 15.59
N MET A 22 12.24 -2.00 14.83
CA MET A 22 12.19 -0.55 15.02
C MET A 22 10.81 0.02 14.72
N PHE A 23 10.17 -0.43 13.62
CA PHE A 23 8.81 -0.04 13.29
C PHE A 23 7.82 -0.38 14.40
N GLN A 24 7.93 -1.57 15.01
CA GLN A 24 7.08 -1.94 16.15
C GLN A 24 7.26 -1.01 17.35
N HIS A 25 8.51 -0.58 17.63
CA HIS A 25 8.79 0.41 18.67
C HIS A 25 8.16 1.76 18.37
N VAL A 26 8.37 2.30 17.16
CA VAL A 26 7.81 3.60 16.74
C VAL A 26 6.28 3.55 16.77
N ARG A 27 5.69 2.47 16.27
CA ARG A 27 4.22 2.27 16.27
C ARG A 27 3.65 2.31 17.69
N ARG A 28 4.28 1.59 18.64
CA ARG A 28 3.87 1.60 20.06
C ARG A 28 4.03 2.98 20.68
N ALA A 29 5.15 3.65 20.42
CA ALA A 29 5.40 5.01 20.91
C ALA A 29 4.39 6.03 20.37
N ALA A 30 3.88 5.82 19.16
CA ALA A 30 2.83 6.62 18.55
C ALA A 30 1.41 6.25 19.03
N GLY A 31 1.25 5.27 19.93
CA GLY A 31 -0.06 4.80 20.41
C GLY A 31 -0.90 4.10 19.33
N ILE A 32 -0.27 3.58 18.28
CA ILE A 32 -0.98 2.86 17.20
C ILE A 32 -1.13 1.39 17.62
N GLU A 33 -2.28 1.11 18.19
CA GLU A 33 -2.69 -0.21 18.67
C GLU A 33 -3.48 -1.01 17.61
N PRO A 34 -3.69 -2.33 17.80
CA PRO A 34 -4.62 -3.07 16.97
C PRO A 34 -6.01 -2.42 16.97
N PRO A 35 -6.67 -2.32 15.80
CA PRO A 35 -8.07 -1.93 15.73
C PRO A 35 -8.96 -2.85 16.58
N ILE A 36 -10.12 -2.34 17.03
CA ILE A 36 -11.10 -3.15 17.75
C ILE A 36 -11.52 -4.33 16.87
N GLY A 37 -11.44 -5.54 17.42
CA GLY A 37 -11.78 -6.77 16.71
C GLY A 37 -10.65 -7.37 15.87
N GLU A 38 -9.51 -6.69 15.73
CA GLU A 38 -8.34 -7.20 15.01
C GLU A 38 -7.29 -7.74 15.98
N PRO A 39 -6.86 -9.02 15.85
CA PRO A 39 -5.88 -9.61 16.75
C PRO A 39 -4.46 -9.10 16.50
N ARG A 40 -4.22 -8.39 15.39
CA ARG A 40 -2.88 -7.97 14.98
C ARG A 40 -2.80 -6.47 14.76
N PRO A 41 -1.76 -5.81 15.29
CA PRO A 41 -1.51 -4.41 15.01
C PRO A 41 -0.95 -4.21 13.60
N PRO A 42 -1.04 -2.98 13.05
CA PRO A 42 -0.47 -2.65 11.75
C PRO A 42 1.02 -3.02 11.63
N ARG A 43 1.39 -3.56 10.48
CA ARG A 43 2.74 -4.01 10.10
C ARG A 43 3.39 -3.00 9.17
N LEU A 44 4.71 -3.07 9.04
CA LEU A 44 5.46 -2.22 8.12
C LEU A 44 4.99 -2.38 6.66
N HIS A 45 4.66 -3.61 6.25
CA HIS A 45 4.16 -3.88 4.90
C HIS A 45 2.77 -3.27 4.65
N ASP A 46 1.99 -3.02 5.70
CA ASP A 46 0.66 -2.45 5.55
C ASP A 46 0.76 -0.99 5.06
N LEU A 47 1.87 -0.26 5.33
CA LEU A 47 2.11 1.06 4.74
C LEU A 47 2.13 1.02 3.21
N ARG A 48 2.81 0.01 2.64
CA ARG A 48 2.85 -0.19 1.19
C ARG A 48 1.47 -0.54 0.65
N HIS A 49 0.72 -1.35 1.41
CA HIS A 49 -0.64 -1.72 1.04
C HIS A 49 -1.56 -0.48 1.01
N THR A 50 -1.54 0.34 2.06
CA THR A 50 -2.27 1.62 2.14
C THR A 50 -1.89 2.57 1.02
N ALA A 51 -0.60 2.72 0.71
CA ALA A 51 -0.14 3.60 -0.38
C ALA A 51 -0.67 3.16 -1.75
N ALA A 52 -0.71 1.85 -2.01
CA ALA A 52 -1.26 1.30 -3.25
C ALA A 52 -2.78 1.50 -3.33
N VAL A 53 -3.52 1.26 -2.24
CA VAL A 53 -4.97 1.54 -2.15
C VAL A 53 -5.25 3.02 -2.43
N HIS A 54 -4.59 3.94 -1.72
CA HIS A 54 -4.77 5.38 -1.92
C HIS A 54 -4.47 5.80 -3.37
N ARG A 55 -3.45 5.20 -4.01
CA ARG A 55 -3.12 5.49 -5.40
C ARG A 55 -4.24 5.06 -6.35
N VAL A 56 -4.76 3.84 -6.17
CA VAL A 56 -5.86 3.31 -6.99
C VAL A 56 -7.11 4.17 -6.80
N VAL A 57 -7.48 4.51 -5.56
CA VAL A 57 -8.60 5.41 -5.25
C VAL A 57 -8.46 6.77 -5.93
N ALA A 58 -7.27 7.39 -5.84
CA ALA A 58 -7.03 8.68 -6.47
C ALA A 58 -7.17 8.64 -7.99
N TRP A 59 -6.73 7.55 -8.65
CA TRP A 59 -6.89 7.40 -10.10
C TRP A 59 -8.36 7.34 -10.50
N TYR A 60 -9.16 6.53 -9.81
CA TYR A 60 -10.60 6.47 -10.04
C TYR A 60 -11.29 7.82 -9.83
N GLN A 61 -11.00 8.51 -8.72
CA GLN A 61 -11.58 9.84 -8.43
C GLN A 61 -11.22 10.90 -9.49
N SER A 62 -10.09 10.72 -10.19
CA SER A 62 -9.65 11.60 -11.27
C SER A 62 -10.09 11.15 -12.67
N GLY A 63 -10.90 10.10 -12.78
CA GLY A 63 -11.37 9.56 -14.07
C GLY A 63 -10.26 8.94 -14.93
N GLN A 64 -9.15 8.51 -14.34
CA GLN A 64 -8.06 7.87 -15.08
C GLN A 64 -8.37 6.41 -15.40
N ASP A 65 -7.82 5.91 -16.50
CA ASP A 65 -7.91 4.49 -16.87
C ASP A 65 -7.03 3.63 -15.93
N VAL A 66 -7.64 3.17 -14.85
CA VAL A 66 -6.98 2.35 -13.82
C VAL A 66 -6.43 1.05 -14.39
N GLN A 67 -7.14 0.43 -15.34
CA GLN A 67 -6.70 -0.84 -15.92
C GLN A 67 -5.39 -0.68 -16.69
N ARG A 68 -5.22 0.44 -17.39
CA ARG A 68 -3.96 0.80 -18.06
C ARG A 68 -2.84 1.18 -17.08
N LEU A 69 -3.17 1.70 -15.91
CA LEU A 69 -2.20 2.17 -14.90
C LEU A 69 -1.75 1.08 -13.92
N LEU A 70 -2.55 0.03 -13.72
CA LEU A 70 -2.22 -1.09 -12.82
C LEU A 70 -0.88 -1.78 -13.12
N PRO A 71 -0.48 -2.03 -14.38
CA PRO A 71 0.84 -2.57 -14.68
C PRO A 71 1.97 -1.67 -14.19
N GLN A 72 1.81 -0.34 -14.31
CA GLN A 72 2.81 0.61 -13.82
C GLN A 72 2.89 0.58 -12.29
N LEU A 73 1.75 0.47 -11.61
CA LEU A 73 1.72 0.28 -10.16
C LEU A 73 2.40 -1.03 -9.75
N ALA A 74 2.17 -2.11 -10.49
CA ALA A 74 2.83 -3.39 -10.24
C ALA A 74 4.35 -3.27 -10.35
N THR A 75 4.87 -2.57 -11.37
CA THR A 75 6.30 -2.29 -11.52
C THR A 75 6.84 -1.43 -10.38
N PHE A 76 6.15 -0.34 -10.01
CA PHE A 76 6.55 0.52 -8.90
C PHE A 76 6.61 -0.23 -7.57
N LEU A 77 5.64 -1.11 -7.35
CA LEU A 77 5.61 -2.01 -6.21
C LEU A 77 6.70 -3.10 -6.35
N GLY A 78 7.14 -3.46 -7.55
CA GLY A 78 8.02 -4.62 -7.75
C GLY A 78 7.26 -5.94 -7.57
N HIS A 79 5.98 -5.96 -7.92
CA HIS A 79 5.21 -7.19 -8.06
C HIS A 79 5.63 -7.91 -9.33
N ILE A 80 6.03 -9.17 -9.18
CA ILE A 80 6.33 -10.07 -10.31
C ILE A 80 5.03 -10.44 -11.03
N ASP A 81 3.93 -10.55 -10.27
CA ASP A 81 2.63 -10.98 -10.76
C ASP A 81 1.58 -9.88 -10.61
N ILE A 82 0.98 -9.50 -11.73
CA ILE A 82 -0.06 -8.47 -11.81
C ILE A 82 -1.28 -8.79 -10.92
N ARG A 83 -1.56 -10.07 -10.67
CA ARG A 83 -2.66 -10.52 -9.79
C ARG A 83 -2.50 -10.01 -8.36
N SER A 84 -1.26 -9.83 -7.91
CA SER A 84 -0.96 -9.24 -6.59
C SER A 84 -1.41 -7.77 -6.51
N THR A 85 -1.36 -7.06 -7.63
CA THR A 85 -1.81 -5.66 -7.75
C THR A 85 -3.31 -5.56 -8.04
N GLN A 86 -3.89 -6.48 -8.80
CA GLN A 86 -5.34 -6.49 -9.06
C GLN A 86 -6.18 -6.64 -7.79
N ARG A 87 -5.62 -7.24 -6.72
CA ARG A 87 -6.27 -7.31 -5.40
C ARG A 87 -6.68 -5.94 -4.86
N TYR A 88 -5.97 -4.88 -5.21
CA TYR A 88 -6.32 -3.51 -4.77
C TYR A 88 -7.64 -3.00 -5.35
N LEU A 89 -8.12 -3.56 -6.47
CA LEU A 89 -9.44 -3.21 -7.01
C LEU A 89 -10.59 -3.71 -6.14
N GLN A 90 -10.40 -4.86 -5.48
CA GLN A 90 -11.44 -5.54 -4.70
C GLN A 90 -11.49 -5.07 -3.24
N MET A 91 -10.43 -4.44 -2.75
CA MET A 91 -10.26 -4.03 -1.34
C MET A 91 -10.78 -2.63 -1.03
N THR A 92 -11.49 -2.02 -1.98
CA THR A 92 -11.99 -0.65 -1.92
C THR A 92 -13.50 -0.66 -2.16
N PRO A 93 -14.31 -0.91 -1.12
CA PRO A 93 -15.76 -0.84 -1.20
C PRO A 93 -16.25 0.53 -1.69
N GLU A 94 -15.57 1.62 -1.30
CA GLU A 94 -15.85 2.98 -1.76
C GLU A 94 -15.63 3.13 -3.29
N LEU A 95 -14.80 2.25 -3.89
CA LEU A 95 -14.63 2.18 -5.34
C LEU A 95 -15.74 1.39 -6.04
N LEU A 96 -16.36 0.42 -5.38
CA LEU A 96 -17.54 -0.27 -5.94
C LEU A 96 -18.72 0.70 -6.03
N GLU A 97 -18.92 1.52 -4.98
CA GLU A 97 -19.92 2.59 -4.99
C GLU A 97 -19.59 3.66 -6.05
N ALA A 98 -18.36 4.19 -6.09
CA ALA A 98 -17.98 5.20 -7.09
C ALA A 98 -18.04 4.70 -8.54
N ALA A 99 -17.67 3.44 -8.81
CA ALA A 99 -17.75 2.85 -10.15
C ALA A 99 -19.21 2.63 -10.59
N SER A 100 -20.09 2.17 -9.69
CA SER A 100 -21.53 2.00 -9.98
C SER A 100 -22.22 3.31 -10.35
N GLN A 101 -21.76 4.44 -9.78
CA GLN A 101 -22.29 5.78 -10.09
C GLN A 101 -21.77 6.31 -11.44
N MET A 102 -20.58 5.90 -11.91
CA MET A 102 -20.06 6.29 -13.22
C MET A 102 -20.65 5.46 -14.37
N GLU A 103 -20.90 4.16 -14.19
CA GLU A 103 -21.49 3.33 -15.25
C GLU A 103 -22.92 3.77 -15.61
N GLY A 104 -23.71 4.26 -14.65
CA GLY A 104 -25.04 4.82 -14.90
C GLY A 104 -25.06 6.17 -15.64
N SER A 105 -23.92 6.82 -15.85
CA SER A 105 -23.81 8.09 -16.57
C SER A 105 -23.36 7.95 -18.04
N HIS A 106 -23.09 6.72 -18.48
CA HIS A 106 -22.67 6.39 -19.84
C HIS A 106 -23.76 5.65 -20.66
N GLU A 107 -25.01 5.58 -20.16
CA GLU A 107 -26.17 4.98 -20.85
C GLU A 107 -27.26 6.00 -21.29
N GLU A 108 -26.99 7.32 -21.26
CA GLU A 108 -27.84 8.37 -21.87
C GLU A 108 -27.13 9.08 -23.04
#